data_AF-A0A533UV22-F1
#
_entry.id   AF-A0A533UV22-F1
#
_cell.length_a   1.000
_cell.length_b   1.000
_cell.length_c   1.000
_cell.angle_alpha   90.00
_cell.angle_beta   90.00
_cell.angle_gamma   90.00
#
_symmetry.space_group_name_H-M   'P 1'
#
loop_
_entity.id
_entity.type
_entity.pdbx_description
1 polymer ?
#
loop_
_entity_poly.entity_id
_entity_poly.type
_entity_poly.pdbx_seq_one_letter_code
_entity_poly.pdbx_strand_id
1 'polypeptide(L)'
;MNYILILIICISIFIIIGILVSPKLGYQDSSLVMQDVTISSIINNSHSSQIDDFMIFMSMYGREIVWVAVIVFLSIFAGWKGRKIALILIISFLIIMPLNTFFKNFFERLRPTPVSQEIHVSQETDFAYPSGHASIVIAGAITM
;
A
#
# COMPACT_ATOMS: atom_id res chain seq x y z
N MET A 1 3.62 26.77 -6.90
CA MET A 1 2.42 26.99 -6.07
C MET A 1 1.45 25.80 -6.15
N ASN A 2 1.14 25.29 -7.34
CA ASN A 2 0.17 24.18 -7.52
C ASN A 2 0.57 22.85 -6.85
N TYR A 3 1.85 22.44 -6.91
CA TYR A 3 2.28 21.17 -6.32
C TYR A 3 2.23 21.14 -4.78
N ILE A 4 2.51 22.28 -4.13
CA ILE A 4 2.43 22.40 -2.67
C ILE A 4 0.98 22.28 -2.22
N LEU A 5 0.05 22.91 -2.95
CA LEU A 5 -1.38 22.80 -2.68
C LEU A 5 -1.88 21.35 -2.82
N ILE A 6 -1.49 20.67 -3.91
CA ILE A 6 -1.84 19.24 -4.12
C ILE A 6 -1.30 18.39 -2.98
N LEU A 7 -0.04 18.59 -2.58
CA LEU A 7 0.56 17.85 -1.47
C LEU A 7 -0.22 18.04 -0.17
N ILE A 8 -0.57 19.28 0.17
CA ILE A 8 -1.36 19.59 1.37
C ILE A 8 -2.72 18.89 1.31
N ILE A 9 -3.39 18.92 0.16
CA ILE A 9 -4.68 18.24 -0.05
C ILE A 9 -4.51 16.72 0.14
N CYS A 10 -3.52 16.09 -0.49
CA CYS A 10 -3.27 14.65 -0.37
C CYS A 10 -2.98 14.23 1.06
N ILE A 11 -2.14 14.98 1.77
CA ILE A 11 -1.83 14.71 3.19
C ILE A 11 -3.08 14.90 4.04
N SER A 12 -3.87 15.95 3.81
CA SER A 12 -5.10 16.20 4.57
C SER A 12 -6.10 15.06 4.38
N ILE A 13 -6.33 14.63 3.14
CA ILE A 13 -7.22 13.49 2.83
C ILE A 13 -6.70 12.21 3.49
N PHE A 14 -5.40 11.93 3.40
CA PHE A 14 -4.79 10.77 4.04
C PHE A 14 -5.02 10.75 5.56
N ILE A 15 -4.76 11.87 6.24
CA ILE A 15 -4.96 11.98 7.69
C ILE A 15 -6.45 11.86 8.06
N ILE A 16 -7.34 12.54 7.33
CA ILE A 16 -8.79 12.49 7.58
C ILE A 16 -9.30 11.05 7.44
N ILE A 17 -8.96 10.36 6.35
CA ILE A 17 -9.35 8.96 6.15
C ILE A 17 -8.79 8.09 7.27
N GLY A 18 -7.50 8.24 7.61
CA GLY A 18 -6.86 7.49 8.67
C GLY A 18 -7.57 7.64 10.02
N ILE A 19 -7.99 8.85 10.38
CA ILE A 19 -8.77 9.12 11.60
C ILE A 19 -10.13 8.43 11.55
N LEU A 20 -10.85 8.57 10.43
CA LEU A 20 -12.20 8.00 10.27
C LEU A 20 -12.24 6.48 10.29
N VAL A 21 -11.15 5.81 9.92
CA VAL A 21 -11.07 4.33 9.94
C VAL A 21 -10.35 3.78 11.18
N SER A 22 -9.82 4.65 12.06
CA SER A 22 -9.02 4.25 13.22
C SER A 22 -9.89 3.86 14.42
N PRO A 23 -9.85 2.60 14.88
CA PRO A 23 -10.48 2.22 16.14
C PRO A 23 -9.79 2.84 17.35
N LYS A 24 -8.46 3.00 17.31
CA LYS A 24 -7.65 3.52 18.42
C LYS A 24 -7.98 4.97 18.78
N LEU A 25 -8.27 5.80 17.79
CA LEU A 25 -8.56 7.22 17.99
C LEU A 25 -9.99 7.48 18.47
N GLY A 26 -10.87 6.46 18.50
CA GLY A 26 -12.25 6.57 18.99
C GLY A 26 -13.22 7.30 18.05
N TYR A 27 -12.77 7.69 16.85
CA TYR A 27 -13.57 8.37 15.82
C TYR A 27 -13.95 7.46 14.65
N GLN A 28 -13.95 6.14 14.87
CA GLN A 28 -14.22 5.18 13.82
C GLN A 28 -15.66 5.34 13.29
N ASP A 29 -15.79 5.74 12.04
CA ASP A 29 -17.09 5.83 11.38
C ASP A 29 -17.55 4.43 10.98
N SER A 30 -18.51 3.91 11.73
CA SER A 30 -19.09 2.58 11.49
C SER A 30 -19.70 2.42 10.10
N SER A 31 -20.27 3.47 9.50
CA SER A 31 -20.85 3.41 8.15
C SER A 31 -19.74 3.27 7.11
N LEU A 32 -18.67 4.05 7.22
CA LEU A 32 -17.52 3.96 6.32
C LEU A 32 -16.82 2.60 6.42
N VAL A 33 -16.63 2.08 7.64
CA VAL A 33 -16.03 0.75 7.84
C VAL A 33 -16.93 -0.35 7.28
N MET A 34 -18.24 -0.27 7.49
CA MET A 34 -19.18 -1.24 6.92
C MET A 34 -19.19 -1.19 5.39
N GLN A 35 -19.11 -0.01 4.79
CA GLN A 35 -19.01 0.13 3.34
C GLN A 35 -17.71 -0.50 2.81
N ASP A 36 -16.58 -0.23 3.45
CA ASP A 36 -15.29 -0.83 3.09
C ASP A 36 -15.29 -2.36 3.20
N VAL A 37 -15.85 -2.92 4.29
CA VAL A 37 -16.04 -4.38 4.43
C VAL A 37 -16.98 -4.92 3.36
N THR A 38 -18.06 -4.21 3.05
CA THR A 38 -19.02 -4.63 2.01
C THR A 38 -18.35 -4.68 0.63
N ILE A 39 -17.62 -3.63 0.26
CA ILE A 39 -16.85 -3.57 -0.99
C ILE A 39 -15.82 -4.69 -1.04
N SER A 40 -15.08 -4.91 0.06
CA SER A 40 -14.12 -6.01 0.15
C SER A 40 -14.78 -7.37 -0.03
N SER A 41 -15.97 -7.58 0.56
CA SER A 41 -16.72 -8.82 0.40
C SER A 41 -17.23 -9.04 -1.03
N ILE A 42 -17.68 -7.99 -1.72
CA ILE A 42 -18.12 -8.07 -3.13
C ILE A 42 -16.95 -8.48 -4.03
N ILE A 43 -15.77 -7.87 -3.82
CA ILE A 43 -14.54 -8.22 -4.57
C ILE A 43 -14.14 -9.66 -4.28
N ASN A 44 -14.07 -10.05 -3.01
CA ASN A 44 -13.69 -11.41 -2.60
C ASN A 44 -14.71 -12.47 -3.08
N ASN A 45 -16.00 -12.16 -3.15
CA ASN A 45 -17.02 -13.09 -3.65
C ASN A 45 -17.02 -13.23 -5.18
N SER A 46 -16.38 -12.31 -5.90
CA SER A 46 -16.22 -12.36 -7.36
C SER A 46 -14.96 -13.11 -7.80
N HIS A 47 -14.37 -13.91 -6.90
CA HIS A 47 -13.12 -14.63 -7.13
C HIS A 47 -13.28 -15.74 -8.18
N SER A 48 -12.18 -16.09 -8.83
CA SER A 48 -12.07 -17.30 -9.65
C SER A 48 -10.60 -17.70 -9.72
N SER A 49 -10.31 -18.99 -9.85
CA SER A 49 -8.92 -19.50 -9.77
C SER A 49 -7.92 -18.75 -10.65
N GLN A 50 -8.29 -18.43 -11.90
CA GLN A 50 -7.42 -17.71 -12.83
C GLN A 50 -7.23 -16.23 -12.44
N ILE A 51 -8.28 -15.59 -11.92
CA ILE A 51 -8.20 -14.21 -11.45
C ILE A 51 -7.38 -14.15 -10.17
N ASP A 52 -7.53 -15.12 -9.27
CA ASP A 52 -6.82 -15.18 -7.99
C ASP A 52 -5.32 -15.33 -8.22
N ASP A 53 -4.90 -16.27 -9.08
CA ASP A 53 -3.48 -16.44 -9.42
C ASP A 53 -2.90 -15.17 -10.05
N PHE A 54 -3.66 -14.51 -10.93
CA PHE A 54 -3.24 -13.24 -11.53
C PHE A 54 -3.13 -12.11 -10.49
N MET A 55 -4.10 -11.98 -9.58
CA MET A 55 -4.08 -10.96 -8.53
C MET A 55 -2.99 -11.20 -7.49
N ILE A 56 -2.70 -12.47 -7.17
CA ILE A 56 -1.56 -12.85 -6.34
C ILE A 56 -0.25 -12.48 -7.04
N PHE A 57 -0.12 -12.78 -8.33
CA PHE A 57 1.04 -12.37 -9.12
C PHE A 57 1.23 -10.86 -9.13
N MET A 58 0.17 -10.10 -9.35
CA MET A 58 0.21 -8.63 -9.30
C MET A 58 0.54 -8.12 -7.88
N SER A 59 0.08 -8.79 -6.82
CA SER A 59 0.41 -8.44 -5.44
C SER A 59 1.90 -8.66 -5.12
N MET A 60 2.54 -9.66 -5.74
CA MET A 60 3.99 -9.86 -5.60
C MET A 60 4.79 -8.64 -6.08
N TYR A 61 4.31 -7.89 -7.08
CA TYR A 61 4.97 -6.68 -7.55
C TYR A 61 5.10 -5.60 -6.46
N GLY A 62 4.18 -5.57 -5.48
CA GLY A 62 4.26 -4.65 -4.35
C GLY A 62 5.23 -5.07 -3.25
N ARG A 63 5.82 -6.27 -3.35
CA ARG A 63 6.77 -6.77 -2.35
C ARG A 63 8.12 -6.11 -2.53
N GLU A 64 8.78 -5.84 -1.42
CA GLU A 64 10.09 -5.21 -1.33
C GLU A 64 11.15 -5.94 -2.18
N ILE A 65 11.07 -7.27 -2.20
CA ILE A 65 12.02 -8.12 -2.92
C ILE A 65 12.04 -7.87 -4.43
N VAL A 66 10.89 -7.56 -5.04
CA VAL A 66 10.81 -7.23 -6.46
C VAL A 66 11.52 -5.91 -6.73
N TRP A 67 11.33 -4.94 -5.83
CA TRP A 67 11.93 -3.62 -5.96
C TRP A 67 13.44 -3.62 -5.74
N VAL A 68 13.98 -4.52 -4.91
CA VAL A 68 15.43 -4.73 -4.81
C VAL A 68 16.00 -5.16 -6.16
N ALA A 69 15.36 -6.10 -6.85
CA ALA A 69 15.80 -6.54 -8.19
C ALA A 69 15.77 -5.39 -9.21
N VAL A 70 14.72 -4.55 -9.18
CA VAL A 70 14.59 -3.36 -10.03
C VAL A 70 15.71 -2.35 -9.75
N ILE A 71 16.02 -2.07 -8.48
CA ILE A 71 17.09 -1.15 -8.09
C ILE A 71 18.46 -1.66 -8.58
N VAL A 72 18.73 -2.96 -8.42
CA VAL A 72 19.97 -3.59 -8.92
C VAL A 72 20.05 -3.50 -10.43
N PHE A 73 18.97 -3.82 -11.13
CA PHE A 73 18.90 -3.74 -12.59
C PHE A 73 19.18 -2.31 -13.09
N LEU A 74 18.52 -1.30 -12.51
CA LEU A 74 18.73 0.10 -12.86
C LEU A 74 20.17 0.57 -12.58
N SER A 75 20.77 0.08 -11.49
CA SER A 75 22.13 0.46 -11.08
C SER A 75 23.21 -0.09 -12.02
N ILE A 76 23.01 -1.30 -12.55
CA ILE A 76 23.97 -2.00 -13.39
C ILE A 76 23.76 -1.67 -14.87
N PHE A 77 22.52 -1.73 -15.37
CA PHE A 77 22.24 -1.76 -16.81
C PHE A 77 21.73 -0.43 -17.39
N ALA A 78 21.16 0.47 -16.59
CA ALA A 78 20.51 1.70 -17.08
C ALA A 78 21.42 2.94 -17.06
N GLY A 79 22.75 2.75 -16.98
CA GLY A 79 23.74 3.82 -17.06
C GLY A 79 23.63 4.87 -15.96
N TRP A 80 24.14 6.09 -16.21
CA TRP A 80 24.18 7.16 -15.20
C TRP A 80 22.79 7.64 -14.75
N LYS A 81 21.82 7.70 -15.67
CA LYS A 81 20.44 8.07 -15.36
C LYS A 81 19.77 7.00 -14.49
N GLY A 82 19.94 5.72 -14.84
CA GLY A 82 19.43 4.60 -14.05
C GLY A 82 19.97 4.57 -12.63
N ARG A 83 21.27 4.81 -12.44
CA ARG A 83 21.88 4.92 -11.09
C ARG A 83 21.29 6.04 -10.25
N LYS A 84 20.97 7.19 -10.86
CA LYS A 84 20.29 8.29 -10.15
C LYS A 84 18.87 7.90 -9.72
N ILE A 85 18.10 7.28 -10.61
CA ILE A 85 16.75 6.77 -10.31
C ILE A 85 16.82 5.73 -9.19
N ALA A 86 17.75 4.78 -9.27
CA ALA A 86 17.98 3.77 -8.24
C ALA A 86 18.29 4.39 -6.87
N LEU A 87 19.13 5.43 -6.82
CA LEU A 87 19.41 6.16 -5.57
C LEU A 87 18.15 6.85 -5.01
N ILE A 88 17.35 7.49 -5.87
CA ILE A 88 16.09 8.12 -5.44
C ILE A 88 15.12 7.06 -4.90
N LEU A 89 14.99 5.90 -5.56
CA LEU A 89 14.16 4.78 -5.08
C LEU A 89 14.61 4.27 -3.71
N ILE A 90 15.92 4.09 -3.50
CA ILE A 90 16.47 3.66 -2.21
C ILE A 90 16.09 4.65 -1.11
N ILE A 91 16.29 5.95 -1.36
CA ILE A 91 15.94 6.99 -0.38
C ILE A 91 14.43 7.01 -0.13
N SER A 92 13.61 6.91 -1.18
CA SER A 92 12.15 6.85 -1.05
C SER A 92 11.70 5.67 -0.20
N PHE A 93 12.23 4.46 -0.40
CA PHE A 93 11.86 3.30 0.40
C PHE A 93 12.35 3.38 1.85
N LEU A 94 13.55 3.91 2.08
CA LEU A 94 14.07 4.17 3.42
C LEU A 94 13.18 5.13 4.22
N ILE A 95 12.47 6.04 3.55
CA ILE A 95 11.53 6.97 4.20
C ILE A 95 10.14 6.34 4.33
N ILE A 96 9.62 5.74 3.27
CA ILE A 96 8.23 5.26 3.20
C ILE A 96 8.00 4.05 4.11
N MET A 97 8.94 3.11 4.19
CA MET A 97 8.80 1.92 5.03
C MET A 97 8.59 2.26 6.52
N PRO A 98 9.48 3.00 7.20
CA PRO A 98 9.28 3.34 8.60
C PRO A 98 8.05 4.25 8.80
N LEU A 99 7.76 5.15 7.86
CA LEU A 99 6.59 6.01 7.93
C LEU A 99 5.27 5.21 7.84
N ASN A 100 5.23 4.20 6.99
CA ASN A 100 4.10 3.28 6.87
C ASN A 100 3.90 2.48 8.17
N THR A 101 4.98 1.92 8.74
CA THR A 101 4.91 1.23 10.04
C THR A 101 4.44 2.17 11.15
N PHE A 102 4.93 3.40 11.17
CA PHE A 102 4.47 4.42 12.11
C PHE A 102 2.97 4.67 11.98
N PHE A 103 2.47 4.93 10.77
CA PHE A 103 1.04 5.20 10.57
C PHE A 103 0.15 3.98 10.83
N LYS A 104 0.62 2.77 10.50
CA LYS A 104 -0.06 1.53 10.87
C LYS A 104 -0.30 1.43 12.37
N ASN A 105 0.73 1.70 13.17
CA ASN A 105 0.64 1.68 14.65
C ASN A 105 -0.07 2.91 15.23
N PHE A 106 -0.14 4.00 14.47
CA PHE A 106 -0.86 5.20 14.87
C PHE A 106 -2.37 5.02 14.70
N PHE A 107 -2.82 4.46 13.57
CA PHE A 107 -4.24 4.28 13.28
C PHE A 107 -4.80 2.94 13.78
N GLU A 108 -3.98 1.88 13.84
CA GLU A 108 -4.35 0.53 14.30
C GLU A 108 -5.62 -0.03 13.64
N ARG A 109 -5.85 0.30 12.37
CA ARG A 109 -7.00 -0.23 11.62
C ARG A 109 -6.83 -1.73 11.42
N LEU A 110 -7.81 -2.51 11.89
CA LEU A 110 -7.87 -3.95 11.69
C LEU A 110 -8.16 -4.28 10.21
N ARG A 111 -7.65 -5.43 9.74
CA ARG A 111 -7.95 -5.92 8.40
C ARG A 111 -9.38 -6.44 8.32
N PRO A 112 -10.07 -6.26 7.17
CA PRO A 112 -11.28 -7.01 6.89
C PRO A 112 -10.96 -8.51 6.94
N THR A 113 -11.73 -9.26 7.72
CA THR A 113 -11.63 -10.72 7.74
C THR A 113 -12.18 -11.28 6.43
N PRO A 114 -11.42 -12.09 5.67
CA PRO A 114 -11.93 -12.66 4.42
C PRO A 114 -13.12 -13.57 4.71
N VAL A 115 -14.14 -13.51 3.83
CA VAL A 115 -15.40 -14.26 3.96
C VAL A 115 -15.20 -15.75 3.67
N SER A 116 -14.21 -16.11 2.84
CA SER A 116 -13.81 -17.49 2.56
C SER A 116 -12.28 -17.66 2.66
N GLN A 117 -11.84 -18.80 3.18
CA GLN A 117 -10.42 -19.21 3.19
C GLN A 117 -9.98 -19.86 1.87
N GLU A 118 -10.84 -19.88 0.86
CA GLU A 118 -10.59 -20.53 -0.43
C GLU A 118 -9.56 -19.77 -1.28
N ILE A 119 -9.38 -18.47 -1.03
CA ILE A 119 -8.36 -17.66 -1.69
C ILE A 119 -7.02 -17.86 -0.95
N HIS A 120 -6.03 -18.45 -1.62
CA HIS A 120 -4.68 -18.70 -1.09
C HIS A 120 -3.82 -17.42 -0.98
N VAL A 121 -4.35 -16.35 -0.39
CA VAL A 121 -3.58 -15.15 -0.06
C VAL A 121 -2.97 -15.33 1.33
N SER A 122 -1.66 -15.08 1.44
CA SER A 122 -0.97 -15.11 2.74
C SER A 122 -1.63 -14.14 3.72
N GLN A 123 -2.03 -14.63 4.89
CA GLN A 123 -2.58 -13.77 5.93
C GLN A 123 -1.49 -12.85 6.48
N GLU A 124 -1.62 -11.55 6.21
CA GLU A 124 -0.77 -10.53 6.82
C GLU A 124 -1.27 -10.22 8.24
N THR A 125 -0.36 -10.25 9.22
CA THR A 125 -0.66 -10.05 10.64
C THR A 125 -0.69 -8.58 11.08
N ASP A 126 -0.27 -7.67 10.19
CA ASP A 126 -0.14 -6.24 10.51
C ASP A 126 -1.44 -5.46 10.29
N PHE A 127 -1.52 -4.26 10.85
CA PHE A 127 -2.61 -3.30 10.60
C PHE A 127 -2.78 -2.99 9.09
N ALA A 128 -4.03 -2.67 8.73
CA ALA A 128 -4.51 -2.56 7.36
C ALA A 128 -4.21 -1.20 6.70
N TYR A 129 -4.13 -0.12 7.50
CA TYR A 129 -4.00 1.24 6.98
C TYR A 129 -2.71 1.92 7.45
N PRO A 130 -1.91 2.49 6.54
CA PRO A 130 -2.04 2.40 5.09
C PRO A 130 -1.48 1.09 4.51
N SER A 131 -1.74 0.84 3.21
CA SER A 131 -1.25 -0.35 2.51
C SER A 131 0.22 -0.20 2.12
N GLY A 132 1.09 -1.08 2.64
CA GLY A 132 2.52 -1.05 2.33
C GLY A 132 2.86 -1.38 0.90
N HIS A 133 2.26 -2.45 0.35
CA HIS A 133 2.41 -2.82 -1.05
C HIS A 133 2.03 -1.65 -1.98
N ALA A 134 0.92 -0.96 -1.69
CA ALA A 134 0.50 0.20 -2.48
C ALA A 134 1.47 1.39 -2.35
N SER A 135 1.96 1.68 -1.14
CA SER A 135 2.90 2.77 -0.89
C SER A 135 4.24 2.58 -1.60
N ILE A 136 4.75 1.34 -1.68
CA ILE A 136 6.00 1.04 -2.38
C ILE A 136 5.80 1.16 -3.89
N VAL A 137 4.72 0.59 -4.43
CA VAL A 137 4.42 0.64 -5.87
C VAL A 137 4.26 2.07 -6.36
N ILE A 138 3.47 2.90 -5.65
CA ILE A 138 3.24 4.29 -6.07
C ILE A 138 4.53 5.11 -6.02
N ALA A 139 5.39 4.89 -5.02
CA ALA A 139 6.67 5.57 -4.92
C ALA A 139 7.61 5.17 -6.07
N GLY A 140 7.60 3.90 -6.43
CA GLY A 140 8.29 3.39 -7.61
C GLY A 140 7.80 4.05 -8.90
N ALA A 141 6.48 4.08 -9.11
CA ALA A 141 5.86 4.65 -10.30
C ALA A 141 6.09 6.17 -10.46
N ILE A 142 6.14 6.92 -9.36
CA ILE A 142 6.39 8.38 -9.39
C ILE A 142 7.87 8.70 -9.65
N THR A 143 8.78 7.80 -9.26
CA THR A 143 10.23 8.03 -9.37
C THR A 143 10.77 7.74 -10.77
N MET A 144 10.10 6.90 -11.55
CA MET A 144 10.47 6.50 -12.90
C MET A 144 9.89 7.43 -13.96
#